data_AF-A0A965QWV4-F1
#
_entry.id   AF-A0A965QWV4-F1
#
_cell.length_a   1.000
_cell.length_b   1.000
_cell.length_c   1.000
_cell.angle_alpha   90.00
_cell.angle_beta   90.00
_cell.angle_gamma   90.00
#
_symmetry.space_group_name_H-M   'P 1'
#
loop_
_entity.id
_entity.type
_entity.pdbx_description
1 polymer ?
#
loop_
_entity_poly.entity_id
_entity_poly.type
_entity_poly.pdbx_seq_one_letter_code
_entity_poly.pdbx_strand_id
1 'polypeptide(L)'
;MPSTGRDLLRAAVMCAAIATGGPLIAGDASTPTATELTVDQAAAIAGVQGDIELSHLRTLSPEVADLLSRCGGVILLNGLTTLSPETAASLSQQDAFIELNGLAELPLDTALALITPDSPRALSLRGLKGINDETAELMGAHSGHLRLGGLEFVTDRQIELLAKHRGFLGLPALKQLSARAAVALGRHEGLLGLSGLTELSPEAAAGLAAHRQFIRMDGLRTISDEVATALSRHQGPLGLSGITTLS
;
A
#
# COMPACT_ATOMS: atom_id res chain seq x y z
N MET A 1 27.82 7.78 34.48
CA MET A 1 26.37 7.95 34.33
C MET A 1 25.97 7.45 32.95
N PRO A 2 25.19 6.37 32.85
CA PRO A 2 24.82 5.77 31.57
C PRO A 2 23.45 6.28 31.10
N SER A 3 23.30 6.58 29.80
CA SER A 3 22.00 6.68 29.13
C SER A 3 22.08 5.85 27.84
N THR A 4 21.78 4.55 27.95
CA THR A 4 20.55 3.92 27.42
C THR A 4 20.42 4.14 25.90
N GLY A 5 20.87 3.22 25.05
CA GLY A 5 20.35 1.85 24.99
C GLY A 5 18.95 1.77 24.34
N ARG A 6 18.58 2.75 23.50
CA ARG A 6 17.24 2.90 22.92
C ARG A 6 17.11 2.57 21.42
N ASP A 7 18.19 2.19 20.74
CA ASP A 7 18.19 2.04 19.27
C ASP A 7 18.36 0.60 18.74
N LEU A 8 18.14 -0.44 19.55
CA LEU A 8 18.29 -1.83 19.09
C LEU A 8 17.12 -2.78 19.39
N LEU A 9 16.00 -2.31 19.95
CA LEU A 9 14.74 -3.06 19.90
C LEU A 9 14.05 -2.81 18.55
N ARG A 10 14.63 -3.42 17.51
CA ARG A 10 13.84 -3.83 16.35
C ARG A 10 12.70 -4.71 16.87
N ALA A 11 11.48 -4.44 16.42
CA ALA A 11 10.30 -5.26 16.62
C ALA A 11 10.42 -6.63 15.90
N ALA A 12 11.45 -7.39 16.24
CA ALA A 12 11.51 -8.85 16.10
C ALA A 12 10.86 -9.54 17.33
N VAL A 13 10.19 -8.76 18.20
CA VAL A 13 9.43 -9.26 19.34
C VAL A 13 8.02 -9.63 18.89
N MET A 14 7.93 -10.64 18.01
CA MET A 14 6.81 -11.58 18.00
C MET A 14 7.20 -12.93 17.36
N CYS A 15 8.42 -13.42 17.62
CA CYS A 15 8.74 -14.84 17.41
C CYS A 15 9.33 -15.54 18.64
N ALA A 16 9.34 -14.91 19.83
CA ALA A 16 9.97 -15.51 21.01
C ALA A 16 9.20 -15.35 22.34
N ALA A 17 7.99 -14.81 22.37
CA ALA A 17 7.27 -14.61 23.64
C ALA A 17 5.75 -14.83 23.52
N ILE A 18 5.35 -16.04 23.17
CA ILE A 18 4.02 -16.58 23.52
C ILE A 18 4.19 -17.90 24.28
N ALA A 19 5.11 -17.92 25.25
CA ALA A 19 5.26 -19.03 26.16
C ALA A 19 5.80 -18.55 27.51
N THR A 20 4.93 -17.99 28.34
CA THR A 20 4.98 -18.34 29.76
C THR A 20 4.03 -19.54 29.91
N GLY A 21 4.47 -20.77 30.15
CA GLY A 21 5.69 -21.16 30.85
C GLY A 21 6.41 -22.38 30.27
N GLY A 22 7.73 -22.34 30.45
CA GLY A 22 8.65 -23.46 30.26
C GLY A 22 9.79 -23.10 29.32
N PRO A 23 11.07 -23.14 29.75
CA PRO A 23 12.18 -22.91 28.86
C PRO A 23 12.32 -24.12 27.94
N LEU A 24 12.18 -23.92 26.62
CA LEU A 24 12.47 -24.96 25.63
C LEU A 24 13.91 -24.86 25.16
N ILE A 25 14.66 -25.88 25.56
CA ILE A 25 16.02 -26.22 25.16
C ILE A 25 16.09 -26.37 23.64
N ALA A 26 17.23 -25.99 23.09
CA ALA A 26 17.58 -26.14 21.68
C ALA A 26 17.35 -27.57 21.17
N GLY A 27 16.61 -27.68 20.06
CA GLY A 27 16.51 -28.88 19.24
C GLY A 27 15.09 -29.43 19.13
N ASP A 28 14.27 -28.87 18.23
CA ASP A 28 13.65 -29.68 17.18
C ASP A 28 13.04 -28.80 16.09
N ALA A 29 13.28 -29.18 14.84
CA ALA A 29 12.72 -28.52 13.67
C ALA A 29 11.31 -29.07 13.41
N SER A 30 10.32 -28.68 14.23
CA SER A 30 8.88 -28.94 14.01
C SER A 30 8.00 -28.14 14.97
N THR A 31 8.04 -26.81 14.90
CA THR A 31 6.92 -25.99 15.39
C THR A 31 6.09 -25.57 14.19
N PRO A 32 4.82 -25.99 14.06
CA PRO A 32 3.97 -25.45 13.00
C PRO A 32 3.90 -23.94 13.20
N THR A 33 4.36 -23.16 12.24
CA THR A 33 4.12 -21.71 12.19
C THR A 33 2.60 -21.56 12.22
N ALA A 34 2.04 -21.18 13.37
CA ALA A 34 0.60 -21.07 13.53
C ALA A 34 0.10 -20.07 12.48
N THR A 35 -0.75 -20.52 11.57
CA THR A 35 -1.33 -19.69 10.50
C THR A 35 -2.49 -18.82 10.99
N GLU A 36 -2.77 -18.88 12.29
CA GLU A 36 -3.87 -18.20 12.97
C GLU A 36 -3.36 -17.58 14.27
N LEU A 37 -3.95 -16.46 14.65
CA LEU A 37 -3.68 -15.75 15.90
C LEU A 37 -4.91 -15.90 16.80
N THR A 38 -4.74 -16.40 18.02
CA THR A 38 -5.87 -16.53 18.95
C THR A 38 -6.22 -15.18 19.59
N VAL A 39 -7.44 -15.08 20.13
CA VAL A 39 -7.89 -13.87 20.84
C VAL A 39 -6.98 -13.55 22.03
N ASP A 40 -6.56 -14.55 22.80
CA ASP A 40 -5.67 -14.34 23.95
C ASP A 40 -4.29 -13.82 23.52
N GLN A 41 -3.76 -14.32 22.40
CA GLN A 41 -2.50 -13.85 21.83
C GLN A 41 -2.62 -12.41 21.32
N ALA A 42 -3.73 -12.08 20.65
CA ALA A 42 -4.04 -10.74 20.19
C ALA A 42 -4.25 -9.76 21.35
N ALA A 43 -4.89 -10.20 22.43
CA ALA A 43 -5.12 -9.39 23.62
C ALA A 43 -3.82 -9.05 24.34
N ALA A 44 -2.85 -9.97 24.35
CA ALA A 44 -1.53 -9.75 24.95
C ALA A 44 -0.71 -8.65 24.26
N ILE A 45 -1.00 -8.35 22.99
CA ILE A 45 -0.29 -7.31 22.21
C ILE A 45 -1.15 -6.10 21.86
N ALA A 46 -2.42 -6.09 22.26
CA ALA A 46 -3.29 -4.95 22.07
C ALA A 46 -2.69 -3.70 22.74
N GLY A 47 -2.63 -2.58 22.01
CA GLY A 47 -2.11 -1.30 22.52
C GLY A 47 -0.58 -1.16 22.48
N VAL A 48 0.15 -2.18 22.01
CA VAL A 48 1.59 -2.06 21.76
C VAL A 48 1.86 -0.96 20.73
N GLN A 49 2.94 -0.20 20.96
CA GLN A 49 3.45 0.80 20.01
C GLN A 49 4.65 0.23 19.28
N GLY A 50 4.54 0.09 17.96
CA GLY A 50 5.58 -0.45 17.10
C GLY A 50 5.00 -1.27 15.95
N ASP A 51 5.85 -1.59 14.99
CA ASP A 51 5.45 -2.37 13.82
C ASP A 51 5.19 -3.84 14.23
N ILE A 52 4.08 -4.40 13.74
CA ILE A 52 3.62 -5.75 14.03
C ILE A 52 3.66 -6.58 12.76
N GLU A 53 4.52 -7.60 12.76
CA GLU A 53 4.72 -8.52 11.63
C GLU A 53 3.88 -9.79 11.80
N LEU A 54 2.78 -9.88 11.05
CA LEU A 54 1.84 -11.00 11.05
C LEU A 54 1.60 -11.54 9.63
N SER A 55 2.56 -11.37 8.70
CA SER A 55 2.42 -11.84 7.31
C SER A 55 2.38 -13.37 7.18
N HIS A 56 2.61 -14.11 8.26
CA HIS A 56 2.45 -15.56 8.29
C HIS A 56 0.98 -15.99 8.49
N LEU A 57 0.10 -15.11 8.95
CA LEU A 57 -1.32 -15.42 9.14
C LEU A 57 -2.01 -15.69 7.79
N ARG A 58 -2.99 -16.58 7.81
CA ARG A 58 -3.85 -16.93 6.66
C ARG A 58 -5.30 -16.58 6.89
N THR A 59 -5.71 -16.52 8.15
CA THR A 59 -7.06 -16.14 8.60
C THR A 59 -6.96 -15.10 9.71
N LEU A 60 -8.01 -14.30 9.85
CA LEU A 60 -8.11 -13.28 10.89
C LEU A 60 -9.58 -13.10 11.27
N SER A 61 -9.93 -13.35 12.53
CA SER A 61 -11.30 -13.13 13.01
C SER A 61 -11.54 -11.63 13.25
N PRO A 62 -12.81 -11.17 13.23
CA PRO A 62 -13.15 -9.78 13.55
C PRO A 62 -12.70 -9.37 14.95
N GLU A 63 -12.81 -10.26 15.94
CA GLU A 63 -12.38 -9.98 17.32
C GLU A 63 -10.87 -9.78 17.43
N VAL A 64 -10.09 -10.58 16.70
CA VAL A 64 -8.64 -10.42 16.65
C VAL A 64 -8.27 -9.12 15.92
N ALA A 65 -8.95 -8.80 14.81
CA ALA A 65 -8.74 -7.55 14.09
C ALA A 65 -9.07 -6.31 14.94
N ASP A 66 -10.11 -6.36 15.77
CA ASP A 66 -10.44 -5.27 16.70
C ASP A 66 -9.37 -5.08 17.78
N LEU A 67 -8.74 -6.15 18.25
CA LEU A 67 -7.62 -6.05 19.19
C LEU A 67 -6.38 -5.46 18.50
N LEU A 68 -6.11 -5.87 17.26
CA LEU A 68 -5.01 -5.34 16.46
C LEU A 68 -5.21 -3.87 16.08
N SER A 69 -6.44 -3.41 15.85
CA SER A 69 -6.71 -2.01 15.48
C SER A 69 -6.36 -1.01 16.60
N ARG A 70 -6.22 -1.50 17.84
CA ARG A 70 -5.79 -0.72 19.01
C ARG A 70 -4.28 -0.56 19.09
N CYS A 71 -3.52 -1.28 18.26
CA CYS A 71 -2.07 -1.16 18.21
C CYS A 71 -1.66 0.09 17.42
N GLY A 72 -0.59 0.75 17.87
CA GLY A 72 0.01 1.87 17.14
C GLY A 72 1.20 1.39 16.34
N GLY A 73 1.34 1.86 15.09
CA GLY A 73 2.43 1.46 14.20
C GLY A 73 1.94 0.71 12.96
N VAL A 74 2.87 0.17 12.17
CA VAL A 74 2.54 -0.56 10.94
C VAL A 74 2.05 -1.97 11.28
N ILE A 75 0.97 -2.45 10.66
CA ILE A 75 0.54 -3.85 10.76
C ILE A 75 0.72 -4.54 9.41
N LEU A 76 1.53 -5.59 9.37
CA LEU A 76 1.81 -6.37 8.17
C LEU A 76 1.00 -7.68 8.21
N LEU A 77 0.02 -7.80 7.31
CA LEU A 77 -0.89 -8.95 7.19
C LEU A 77 -0.78 -9.56 5.79
N ASN A 78 0.43 -9.58 5.21
CA ASN A 78 0.63 -9.94 3.80
C ASN A 78 0.31 -11.41 3.47
N GLY A 79 0.08 -12.26 4.47
CA GLY A 79 -0.34 -13.64 4.27
C GLY A 79 -1.84 -13.83 4.09
N LEU A 80 -2.65 -12.82 4.39
CA LEU A 80 -4.10 -12.88 4.18
C LEU A 80 -4.41 -12.78 2.69
N THR A 81 -5.07 -13.80 2.15
CA THR A 81 -5.52 -13.84 0.75
C THR A 81 -6.99 -13.48 0.59
N THR A 82 -7.75 -13.50 1.69
CA THR A 82 -9.14 -13.09 1.78
C THR A 82 -9.37 -12.30 3.08
N LEU A 83 -10.42 -11.49 3.11
CA LEU A 83 -10.83 -10.71 4.27
C LEU A 83 -12.36 -10.63 4.27
N SER A 84 -13.01 -10.86 5.41
CA SER A 84 -14.46 -10.64 5.50
C SER A 84 -14.75 -9.15 5.73
N PRO A 85 -15.96 -8.67 5.38
CA PRO A 85 -16.36 -7.29 5.67
C PRO A 85 -16.27 -6.92 7.16
N GLU A 86 -16.57 -7.85 8.07
CA GLU A 86 -16.51 -7.62 9.52
C GLU A 86 -15.06 -7.45 10.01
N THR A 87 -14.16 -8.31 9.53
CA THR A 87 -12.72 -8.18 9.83
C THR A 87 -12.16 -6.89 9.23
N ALA A 88 -12.54 -6.54 8.00
CA ALA A 88 -12.18 -5.29 7.34
C ALA A 88 -12.65 -4.06 8.12
N ALA A 89 -13.90 -4.06 8.61
CA ALA A 89 -14.47 -2.98 9.42
C ALA A 89 -13.73 -2.80 10.75
N SER A 90 -13.26 -3.89 11.34
CA SER A 90 -12.49 -3.86 12.58
C SER A 90 -11.09 -3.26 12.35
N LEU A 91 -10.41 -3.68 11.27
CA LEU A 91 -9.12 -3.11 10.86
C LEU A 91 -9.23 -1.63 10.47
N SER A 92 -10.37 -1.19 9.94
CA SER A 92 -10.56 0.19 9.49
C SER A 92 -10.69 1.22 10.62
N GLN A 93 -10.74 0.77 11.88
CA GLN A 93 -10.71 1.65 13.06
C GLN A 93 -9.30 2.17 13.39
N GLN A 94 -8.26 1.59 12.79
CA GLN A 94 -6.88 2.02 13.03
C GLN A 94 -6.49 3.17 12.10
N ASP A 95 -5.84 4.21 12.62
CA ASP A 95 -5.36 5.34 11.80
C ASP A 95 -3.94 5.15 11.23
N ALA A 96 -3.27 4.04 11.56
CA ALA A 96 -1.91 3.74 11.14
C ALA A 96 -1.84 2.85 9.88
N PHE A 97 -0.63 2.60 9.36
CA PHE A 97 -0.41 1.92 8.09
C PHE A 97 -0.71 0.41 8.17
N ILE A 98 -1.51 -0.10 7.23
CA ILE A 98 -1.81 -1.54 7.11
C ILE A 98 -1.33 -2.08 5.77
N GLU A 99 -0.61 -3.20 5.78
CA GLU A 99 -0.26 -3.97 4.58
C GLU A 99 -1.10 -5.24 4.44
N LEU A 100 -1.84 -5.33 3.33
CA LEU A 100 -2.68 -6.45 2.94
C LEU A 100 -2.27 -6.92 1.54
N ASN A 101 -0.97 -7.06 1.30
CA ASN A 101 -0.44 -7.33 -0.04
C ASN A 101 -0.75 -8.76 -0.56
N GLY A 102 -1.29 -9.64 0.29
CA GLY A 102 -1.74 -10.98 -0.11
C GLY A 102 -3.11 -10.99 -0.78
N LEU A 103 -3.91 -9.93 -0.65
CA LEU A 103 -5.23 -9.82 -1.27
C LEU A 103 -5.09 -9.64 -2.79
N ALA A 104 -5.53 -10.64 -3.56
CA ALA A 104 -5.56 -10.57 -5.02
C ALA A 104 -6.81 -9.85 -5.57
N GLU A 105 -7.91 -9.94 -4.83
CA GLU A 105 -9.20 -9.33 -5.12
C GLU A 105 -9.72 -8.62 -3.86
N LEU A 106 -10.54 -7.59 -4.05
CA LEU A 106 -11.22 -6.88 -2.98
C LEU A 106 -12.70 -6.71 -3.36
N PRO A 107 -13.57 -7.62 -2.91
CA PRO A 107 -15.01 -7.49 -3.11
C PRO A 107 -15.54 -6.14 -2.58
N LEU A 108 -16.59 -5.61 -3.21
CA LEU A 108 -17.07 -4.25 -2.93
C LEU A 108 -17.52 -4.05 -1.47
N ASP A 109 -18.17 -5.04 -0.87
CA ASP A 109 -18.59 -5.02 0.54
C ASP A 109 -17.38 -4.92 1.49
N THR A 110 -16.32 -5.67 1.18
CA THR A 110 -15.06 -5.66 1.92
C THR A 110 -14.32 -4.34 1.70
N ALA A 111 -14.34 -3.80 0.48
CA ALA A 111 -13.77 -2.49 0.17
C ALA A 111 -14.46 -1.38 0.97
N LEU A 112 -15.80 -1.36 1.01
CA LEU A 112 -16.61 -0.41 1.77
C LEU A 112 -16.33 -0.46 3.27
N ALA A 113 -16.08 -1.65 3.81
CA ALA A 113 -15.71 -1.82 5.21
C ALA A 113 -14.27 -1.40 5.52
N LEU A 114 -13.33 -1.65 4.61
CA LEU A 114 -11.91 -1.40 4.79
C LEU A 114 -11.49 0.05 4.51
N ILE A 115 -12.05 0.66 3.47
CA ILE A 115 -11.62 1.96 2.93
C ILE A 115 -12.61 3.01 3.41
N THR A 116 -12.24 3.70 4.48
CA THR A 116 -13.02 4.81 5.02
C THR A 116 -12.66 6.11 4.29
N PRO A 117 -13.65 6.86 3.76
CA PRO A 117 -13.42 8.19 3.18
C PRO A 117 -12.71 9.11 4.17
N ASP A 118 -11.85 9.98 3.66
CA ASP A 118 -11.07 10.96 4.43
C ASP A 118 -10.12 10.39 5.51
N SER A 119 -10.08 9.07 5.74
CA SER A 119 -9.17 8.46 6.69
C SER A 119 -7.70 8.65 6.26
N PRO A 120 -6.81 9.08 7.17
CA PRO A 120 -5.39 9.28 6.89
C PRO A 120 -4.60 7.97 6.86
N ARG A 121 -5.23 6.83 7.20
CA ARG A 121 -4.60 5.51 7.23
C ARG A 121 -3.95 5.20 5.90
N ALA A 122 -2.67 4.85 5.90
CA ALA A 122 -2.07 4.28 4.71
C ALA A 122 -2.54 2.83 4.48
N LEU A 123 -2.74 2.43 3.23
CA LEU A 123 -3.08 1.07 2.82
C LEU A 123 -2.14 0.58 1.72
N SER A 124 -1.54 -0.59 1.92
CA SER A 124 -0.80 -1.30 0.90
C SER A 124 -1.59 -2.51 0.44
N LEU A 125 -2.05 -2.45 -0.81
CA LEU A 125 -2.88 -3.46 -1.47
C LEU A 125 -2.16 -3.93 -2.74
N ARG A 126 -0.87 -4.23 -2.62
CA ARG A 126 -0.01 -4.55 -3.79
C ARG A 126 -0.36 -5.86 -4.48
N GLY A 127 -1.12 -6.73 -3.83
CA GLY A 127 -1.60 -7.97 -4.40
C GLY A 127 -2.75 -7.79 -5.40
N LEU A 128 -3.52 -6.70 -5.27
CA LEU A 128 -4.75 -6.52 -6.05
C LEU A 128 -4.45 -6.52 -7.54
N LYS A 129 -5.13 -7.40 -8.27
CA LYS A 129 -4.94 -7.59 -9.72
C LYS A 129 -5.89 -6.76 -10.56
N GLY A 130 -7.01 -6.34 -9.99
CA GLY A 130 -8.00 -5.49 -10.64
C GLY A 130 -8.92 -4.84 -9.61
N ILE A 131 -9.62 -3.80 -10.06
CA ILE A 131 -10.68 -3.10 -9.31
C ILE A 131 -11.84 -2.81 -10.27
N ASN A 132 -13.05 -2.64 -9.73
CA ASN A 132 -14.18 -2.05 -10.46
C ASN A 132 -14.24 -0.54 -10.23
N ASP A 133 -15.16 0.14 -10.93
CA ASP A 133 -15.31 1.59 -10.85
C ASP A 133 -15.76 2.04 -9.45
N GLU A 134 -16.63 1.27 -8.79
CA GLU A 134 -17.11 1.58 -7.44
C GLU A 134 -15.96 1.55 -6.41
N THR A 135 -15.07 0.55 -6.50
CA THR A 135 -13.88 0.46 -5.64
C THR A 135 -12.87 1.57 -5.96
N ALA A 136 -12.70 1.91 -7.24
CA ALA A 136 -11.85 3.04 -7.65
C ALA A 136 -12.37 4.38 -7.12
N GLU A 137 -13.69 4.59 -7.13
CA GLU A 137 -14.32 5.78 -6.56
C GLU A 137 -14.10 5.87 -5.05
N LEU A 138 -14.27 4.75 -4.34
CA LEU A 138 -14.01 4.68 -2.89
C LEU A 138 -12.54 4.99 -2.55
N MET A 139 -11.60 4.39 -3.30
CA MET A 139 -10.15 4.69 -3.18
C MET A 139 -9.83 6.15 -3.49
N GLY A 140 -10.54 6.75 -4.45
CA GLY A 140 -10.42 8.17 -4.78
C GLY A 140 -10.89 9.11 -3.67
N ALA A 141 -11.81 8.68 -2.80
CA ALA A 141 -12.30 9.44 -1.65
C ALA A 141 -11.44 9.26 -0.37
N HIS A 142 -10.54 8.28 -0.37
CA HIS A 142 -9.61 8.05 0.73
C HIS A 142 -8.48 9.12 0.73
N SER A 143 -7.88 9.42 1.88
CA SER A 143 -6.86 10.49 1.99
C SER A 143 -5.47 9.98 2.38
N GLY A 144 -5.37 8.81 3.01
CA GLY A 144 -4.10 8.16 3.36
C GLY A 144 -3.40 7.49 2.17
N HIS A 145 -2.12 7.14 2.30
CA HIS A 145 -1.35 6.62 1.15
C HIS A 145 -1.92 5.32 0.60
N LEU A 146 -2.06 5.22 -0.73
CA LEU A 146 -2.47 4.01 -1.42
C LEU A 146 -1.31 3.42 -2.25
N ARG A 147 -0.94 2.17 -1.97
CA ARG A 147 -0.01 1.40 -2.79
C ARG A 147 -0.73 0.27 -3.52
N LEU A 148 -0.99 0.46 -4.81
CA LEU A 148 -1.75 -0.44 -5.68
C LEU A 148 -0.80 -1.14 -6.67
N GLY A 149 0.11 -1.92 -6.10
CA GLY A 149 1.25 -2.49 -6.82
C GLY A 149 0.97 -3.64 -7.78
N GLY A 150 -0.26 -4.15 -7.86
CA GLY A 150 -0.64 -5.26 -8.73
C GLY A 150 -1.60 -4.87 -9.86
N LEU A 151 -2.03 -3.61 -9.92
CA LEU A 151 -2.95 -3.10 -10.93
C LEU A 151 -2.21 -2.86 -12.24
N GLU A 152 -2.08 -3.92 -13.04
CA GLU A 152 -1.45 -3.89 -14.37
C GLU A 152 -2.40 -3.30 -15.43
N PHE A 153 -3.70 -3.58 -15.30
CA PHE A 153 -4.74 -3.13 -16.23
C PHE A 153 -5.80 -2.33 -15.48
N VAL A 154 -5.87 -1.03 -15.78
CA VAL A 154 -6.89 -0.10 -15.27
C VAL A 154 -7.41 0.74 -16.42
N THR A 155 -8.70 1.03 -16.40
CA THR A 155 -9.32 1.85 -17.44
C THR A 155 -9.04 3.34 -17.20
N ASP A 156 -9.19 4.16 -18.24
CA ASP A 156 -9.13 5.63 -18.09
C ASP A 156 -10.13 6.13 -17.03
N ARG A 157 -11.32 5.52 -16.97
CA ARG A 157 -12.35 5.84 -15.98
C ARG A 157 -11.89 5.54 -14.56
N GLN A 158 -11.24 4.40 -14.34
CA GLN A 158 -10.70 4.04 -13.03
C GLN A 158 -9.56 4.97 -12.61
N ILE A 159 -8.67 5.34 -13.54
CA ILE A 159 -7.64 6.35 -13.28
C ILE A 159 -8.26 7.71 -12.93
N GLU A 160 -9.31 8.15 -13.62
CA GLU A 160 -10.03 9.38 -13.30
C GLU A 160 -10.61 9.38 -11.89
N LEU A 161 -11.14 8.24 -11.45
CA LEU A 161 -11.66 8.06 -10.10
C LEU A 161 -10.54 8.05 -9.05
N LEU A 162 -9.48 7.28 -9.29
CA LEU A 162 -8.30 7.23 -8.42
C LEU A 162 -7.58 8.58 -8.33
N ALA A 163 -7.56 9.38 -9.39
CA ALA A 163 -6.90 10.69 -9.41
C ALA A 163 -7.51 11.71 -8.43
N LYS A 164 -8.76 11.49 -7.98
CA LYS A 164 -9.41 12.28 -6.92
C LYS A 164 -8.75 12.10 -5.55
N HIS A 165 -7.98 11.02 -5.37
CA HIS A 165 -7.21 10.74 -4.17
C HIS A 165 -6.30 11.92 -3.81
N ARG A 166 -6.07 12.15 -2.52
CA ARG A 166 -5.27 13.30 -2.05
C ARG A 166 -3.93 12.93 -1.42
N GLY A 167 -3.75 11.67 -1.05
CA GLY A 167 -2.49 11.14 -0.53
C GLY A 167 -1.55 10.66 -1.64
N PHE A 168 -0.48 9.97 -1.25
CA PHE A 168 0.37 9.26 -2.21
C PHE A 168 -0.43 8.19 -2.95
N LEU A 169 -0.40 8.22 -4.29
CA LEU A 169 -0.98 7.20 -5.15
C LEU A 169 0.13 6.45 -5.91
N GLY A 170 0.36 5.19 -5.53
CA GLY A 170 1.33 4.31 -6.17
C GLY A 170 0.66 3.31 -7.11
N LEU A 171 0.97 3.40 -8.40
CA LEU A 171 0.55 2.49 -9.47
C LEU A 171 1.79 1.90 -10.20
N PRO A 172 2.72 1.24 -9.48
CA PRO A 172 4.01 0.81 -10.06
C PRO A 172 3.90 -0.37 -11.04
N ALA A 173 2.72 -0.98 -11.19
CA ALA A 173 2.47 -2.04 -12.17
C ALA A 173 2.02 -1.51 -13.54
N LEU A 174 1.55 -0.27 -13.61
CA LEU A 174 1.02 0.32 -14.84
C LEU A 174 2.16 0.49 -15.87
N LYS A 175 2.05 -0.20 -17.01
CA LYS A 175 3.09 -0.20 -18.07
C LYS A 175 2.92 0.90 -19.09
N GLN A 176 1.68 1.29 -19.34
CA GLN A 176 1.28 2.28 -20.33
C GLN A 176 0.27 3.24 -19.70
N LEU A 177 0.25 4.47 -20.21
CA LEU A 177 -0.67 5.51 -19.75
C LEU A 177 -1.25 6.23 -20.97
N SER A 178 -2.58 6.25 -21.08
CA SER A 178 -3.26 7.01 -22.13
C SER A 178 -3.13 8.52 -21.87
N ALA A 179 -3.30 9.33 -22.92
CA ALA A 179 -3.35 10.78 -22.78
C ALA A 179 -4.47 11.24 -21.82
N ARG A 180 -5.62 10.56 -21.86
CA ARG A 180 -6.78 10.88 -21.01
C ARG A 180 -6.50 10.57 -19.54
N ALA A 181 -5.97 9.38 -19.26
CA ALA A 181 -5.55 8.98 -17.91
C ALA A 181 -4.45 9.91 -17.37
N ALA A 182 -3.48 10.29 -18.22
CA ALA A 182 -2.43 11.23 -17.86
C ALA A 182 -2.96 12.63 -17.50
N VAL A 183 -3.96 13.15 -18.20
CA VAL A 183 -4.60 14.42 -17.85
C VAL A 183 -5.29 14.34 -16.50
N ALA A 184 -5.93 13.20 -16.17
CA ALA A 184 -6.52 13.00 -14.86
C ALA A 184 -5.46 12.97 -13.75
N LEU A 185 -4.40 12.18 -13.91
CA LEU A 185 -3.26 12.15 -12.97
C LEU A 185 -2.53 13.49 -12.89
N GLY A 186 -2.50 14.27 -13.96
CA GLY A 186 -1.99 15.64 -14.00
C GLY A 186 -2.69 16.58 -13.02
N ARG A 187 -3.93 16.26 -12.61
CA ARG A 187 -4.72 17.03 -11.64
C ARG A 187 -4.66 16.47 -10.22
N HIS A 188 -4.07 15.28 -10.04
CA HIS A 188 -3.88 14.71 -8.72
C HIS A 188 -2.99 15.62 -7.87
N GLU A 189 -3.31 15.76 -6.58
CA GLU A 189 -2.64 16.72 -5.69
C GLU A 189 -1.57 16.09 -4.78
N GLY A 190 -1.55 14.76 -4.68
CA GLY A 190 -0.58 14.01 -3.90
C GLY A 190 0.63 13.55 -4.71
N LEU A 191 1.51 12.76 -4.09
CA LEU A 191 2.70 12.22 -4.76
C LEU A 191 2.32 11.03 -5.67
N LEU A 192 2.92 10.94 -6.85
CA LEU A 192 2.64 9.88 -7.83
C LEU A 192 3.80 8.88 -7.97
N GLY A 193 3.46 7.60 -7.85
CA GLY A 193 4.37 6.49 -8.13
C GLY A 193 3.99 5.75 -9.41
N LEU A 194 4.68 6.01 -10.52
CA LEU A 194 4.43 5.43 -11.86
C LEU A 194 5.66 4.67 -12.39
N SER A 195 6.46 4.08 -11.49
CA SER A 195 7.71 3.39 -11.83
C SER A 195 7.56 2.18 -12.75
N GLY A 196 6.32 1.75 -13.03
CA GLY A 196 6.04 0.67 -13.97
C GLY A 196 6.06 1.10 -15.43
N LEU A 197 5.91 2.40 -15.72
CA LEU A 197 5.83 2.93 -17.08
C LEU A 197 7.14 2.67 -17.80
N THR A 198 7.07 1.95 -18.91
CA THR A 198 8.23 1.66 -19.77
C THR A 198 8.29 2.56 -21.00
N GLU A 199 7.14 3.13 -21.37
CA GLU A 199 6.98 4.07 -22.48
C GLU A 199 6.02 5.19 -22.08
N LEU A 200 6.16 6.36 -22.73
CA LEU A 200 5.30 7.51 -22.52
C LEU A 200 5.14 8.25 -23.84
N SER A 201 3.89 8.48 -24.27
CA SER A 201 3.64 9.30 -25.47
C SER A 201 3.81 10.79 -25.17
N PRO A 202 4.05 11.64 -26.18
CA PRO A 202 4.10 13.10 -25.99
C PRO A 202 2.82 13.67 -25.36
N GLU A 203 1.65 13.14 -25.70
CA GLU A 203 0.35 13.57 -25.15
C GLU A 203 0.20 13.16 -23.69
N ALA A 204 0.61 11.93 -23.33
CA ALA A 204 0.61 11.48 -21.94
C ALA A 204 1.63 12.27 -21.10
N ALA A 205 2.81 12.55 -21.63
CA ALA A 205 3.80 13.42 -21.01
C ALA A 205 3.26 14.84 -20.77
N ALA A 206 2.54 15.41 -21.75
CA ALA A 206 1.90 16.71 -21.62
C ALA A 206 0.79 16.73 -20.55
N GLY A 207 0.01 15.64 -20.46
CA GLY A 207 -0.99 15.46 -19.39
C GLY A 207 -0.36 15.42 -18.01
N LEU A 208 0.69 14.62 -17.82
CA LEU A 208 1.43 14.52 -16.55
C LEU A 208 2.16 15.81 -16.18
N ALA A 209 2.61 16.61 -17.15
CA ALA A 209 3.31 17.86 -16.88
C ALA A 209 2.47 18.89 -16.11
N ALA A 210 1.14 18.77 -16.11
CA ALA A 210 0.25 19.60 -15.31
C ALA A 210 0.34 19.30 -13.79
N HIS A 211 0.81 18.11 -13.43
CA HIS A 211 1.01 17.72 -12.04
C HIS A 211 2.06 18.61 -11.38
N ARG A 212 1.94 18.82 -10.06
CA ARG A 212 2.79 19.77 -9.32
C ARG A 212 3.64 19.15 -8.23
N GLN A 213 3.36 17.91 -7.85
CA GLN A 213 4.16 17.19 -6.86
C GLN A 213 5.15 16.25 -7.54
N PHE A 214 5.87 15.47 -6.75
CA PHE A 214 6.81 14.48 -7.24
C PHE A 214 6.12 13.38 -8.06
N ILE A 215 6.64 13.12 -9.26
CA ILE A 215 6.29 11.94 -10.05
C ILE A 215 7.51 11.02 -10.14
N ARG A 216 7.35 9.78 -9.70
CA ARG A 216 8.35 8.73 -9.93
C ARG A 216 8.04 7.94 -11.20
N MET A 217 8.92 7.98 -12.18
CA MET A 217 8.83 7.23 -13.45
C MET A 217 10.15 6.48 -13.77
N ASP A 218 10.78 5.92 -12.74
CA ASP A 218 12.08 5.21 -12.86
C ASP A 218 12.05 3.96 -13.78
N GLY A 219 10.89 3.56 -14.30
CA GLY A 219 10.76 2.48 -15.29
C GLY A 219 11.10 2.89 -16.72
N LEU A 220 11.06 4.18 -17.03
CA LEU A 220 11.32 4.70 -18.38
C LEU A 220 12.81 4.50 -18.72
N ARG A 221 13.09 3.89 -19.88
CA ARG A 221 14.46 3.64 -20.36
C ARG A 221 14.91 4.62 -21.43
N THR A 222 13.95 5.06 -22.25
CA THR A 222 14.15 5.99 -23.36
C THR A 222 13.06 7.06 -23.29
N ILE A 223 13.42 8.30 -23.63
CA ILE A 223 12.46 9.38 -23.89
C ILE A 223 12.82 10.06 -25.21
N SER A 224 11.81 10.45 -25.97
CA SER A 224 12.00 11.27 -27.18
C SER A 224 12.16 12.74 -26.85
N ASP A 225 12.65 13.52 -27.81
CA ASP A 225 12.71 14.99 -27.71
C ASP A 225 11.35 15.62 -27.41
N GLU A 226 10.26 15.10 -27.98
CA GLU A 226 8.90 15.60 -27.71
C GLU A 226 8.45 15.30 -26.28
N VAL A 227 8.76 14.11 -25.77
CA VAL A 227 8.49 13.72 -24.38
C VAL A 227 9.31 14.57 -23.40
N ALA A 228 10.59 14.75 -23.67
CA ALA A 228 11.48 15.62 -22.88
C ALA A 228 10.95 17.06 -22.87
N THR A 229 10.53 17.58 -24.03
CA THR A 229 9.95 18.91 -24.18
C THR A 229 8.65 19.04 -23.38
N ALA A 230 7.77 18.04 -23.44
CA ALA A 230 6.53 18.05 -22.68
C ALA A 230 6.79 18.01 -21.16
N LEU A 231 7.66 17.11 -20.69
CA LEU A 231 8.02 16.98 -19.27
C LEU A 231 8.79 18.19 -18.72
N SER A 232 9.51 18.95 -19.57
CA SER A 232 10.19 20.19 -19.15
C SER A 232 9.25 21.26 -18.58
N ARG A 233 7.94 21.14 -18.84
CA ARG A 233 6.90 22.03 -18.30
C ARG A 233 6.46 21.64 -16.89
N HIS A 234 6.79 20.44 -16.43
CA HIS A 234 6.50 19.98 -15.08
C HIS A 234 7.31 20.78 -14.05
N GLN A 235 6.64 21.28 -13.01
CA GLN A 235 7.27 22.16 -12.01
C GLN A 235 7.69 21.42 -10.73
N GLY A 236 7.30 20.16 -10.58
CA GLY A 236 7.72 19.30 -9.47
C GLY A 236 9.00 18.52 -9.78
N PRO A 237 9.55 17.77 -8.81
CA PRO A 237 10.68 16.89 -9.08
C PRO A 237 10.22 15.64 -9.85
N LEU A 238 11.06 15.17 -10.77
CA LEU A 238 10.83 13.93 -11.52
C LEU A 238 11.86 12.86 -11.10
N GLY A 239 11.39 11.67 -10.76
CA GLY A 239 12.22 10.49 -10.63
C GLY A 239 12.36 9.80 -11.98
N LEU A 240 13.51 9.96 -12.63
CA LEU A 240 13.81 9.43 -13.97
C LEU A 240 15.11 8.62 -13.99
N SER A 241 15.45 7.97 -12.87
CA SER A 241 16.74 7.28 -12.71
C SER A 241 16.92 6.07 -13.65
N GLY A 242 15.84 5.60 -14.28
CA GLY A 242 15.86 4.51 -15.25
C GLY A 242 16.32 4.89 -16.65
N ILE A 243 16.34 6.18 -17.00
CA ILE A 243 16.65 6.64 -18.36
C ILE A 243 18.13 6.38 -18.66
N THR A 244 18.38 5.61 -19.71
CA THR A 244 19.73 5.31 -20.20
C THR A 244 19.97 5.87 -21.60
N THR A 245 18.90 6.25 -22.30
CA THR A 245 18.95 6.68 -23.70
C THR A 245 18.05 7.90 -23.93
N LEU A 246 18.56 8.88 -24.68
CA LEU A 246 17.77 9.95 -25.28
C LEU A 246 17.70 9.66 -26.78
N SER A 247 16.51 9.71 -27.38
CA SER A 247 16.28 9.33 -28.78
C SER A 247 15.74 10.47 -29.61
#